data_AF-A0A9E3NSA6-F1
#
_entry.id   AF-A0A9E3NSA6-F1
#
_cell.length_a   1.000
_cell.length_b   1.000
_cell.length_c   1.000
_cell.angle_alpha   90.00
_cell.angle_beta   90.00
_cell.angle_gamma   90.00
#
_symmetry.space_group_name_H-M   'P 1'
#
loop_
_entity.id
_entity.type
_entity.pdbx_description
1 polymer ?
#
loop_
_entity_poly.entity_id
_entity_poly.type
_entity_poly.pdbx_seq_one_letter_code
_entity_poly.pdbx_strand_id
1 'polypeptide(L)'
;MTSRSEPCPSDGTCSSACPCGERRDCKDGRCASAAGWRIEELALGGAVTACARYANGKVLCAGTEPNYLGRGEKPAKSSLVPDEVVALDDARRLVAGTLHTCALSGKSTVSCWGLGGSGETGTGAFGVEPVPAVLASLVDVTAIASRSSHTCAVRKSGAVACWGWNLGGQLGDGTRTNRATPLPVKGVTDAKDVAVGLFHSCAIRRGGGVTCWGRAGGANGVAAPVAGVGAVDELVATDHDTCVRTGGTVTCWGAKRGKPAPLPDVMDATRLAAGNSEVCVLRQAGTVTCFDLVDDKRRELTLAGRPVDARLVTMGSDWACFVGKDERVHCPGHPLQSAFEQL
;
A
#
# COMPACT_ATOMS: atom_id res chain seq x y z
N MET A 1 16.26 -12.56 34.20
CA MET A 1 15.38 -11.61 34.91
C MET A 1 13.97 -11.79 34.37
N THR A 2 13.08 -12.32 35.19
CA THR A 2 11.69 -12.68 34.85
C THR A 2 10.86 -11.42 34.61
N SER A 3 10.28 -11.25 33.43
CA SER A 3 9.34 -10.17 33.12
C SER A 3 8.05 -10.38 33.92
N ARG A 4 7.86 -9.62 35.00
CA ARG A 4 6.57 -9.59 35.71
C ARG A 4 5.67 -8.60 34.98
N SER A 5 4.56 -9.11 34.46
CA SER A 5 3.44 -8.30 33.98
C SER A 5 2.81 -7.54 35.15
N GLU A 6 2.72 -6.21 35.07
CA GLU A 6 2.06 -5.38 36.08
C GLU A 6 0.53 -5.32 35.87
N PRO A 7 -0.27 -5.25 36.95
CA PRO A 7 -1.72 -5.21 36.86
C PRO A 7 -2.28 -3.83 36.47
N CYS A 8 -3.34 -3.79 35.65
CA CYS A 8 -4.05 -2.56 35.28
C CYS A 8 -4.74 -1.91 36.51
N PRO A 9 -4.78 -0.57 36.63
CA PRO A 9 -5.58 0.13 37.63
C PRO A 9 -7.08 -0.12 37.45
N SER A 10 -7.81 -0.36 38.54
CA SER A 10 -9.25 -0.70 38.54
C SER A 10 -10.18 0.46 38.16
N ASP A 11 -9.66 1.70 38.06
CA ASP A 11 -10.41 2.93 37.83
C ASP A 11 -10.26 3.50 36.40
N GLY A 12 -9.51 2.82 35.52
CA GLY A 12 -9.28 3.28 34.15
C GLY A 12 -8.44 4.56 34.03
N THR A 13 -7.78 4.98 35.12
CA THR A 13 -6.84 6.11 35.11
C THR A 13 -5.45 5.64 34.69
N CYS A 14 -4.73 6.50 33.96
CA CYS A 14 -3.39 6.18 33.50
C CYS A 14 -2.41 6.18 34.67
N SER A 15 -1.62 5.12 34.77
CA SER A 15 -0.51 5.04 35.72
C SER A 15 0.83 5.02 34.96
N SER A 16 1.93 5.23 35.67
CA SER A 16 3.28 5.05 35.12
C SER A 16 3.53 3.63 34.57
N ALA A 17 2.69 2.65 34.93
CA ALA A 17 2.73 1.27 34.45
C ALA A 17 1.95 1.05 33.12
N CYS A 18 1.07 1.97 32.74
CA CYS A 18 0.24 1.90 31.51
C CYS A 18 0.04 3.33 30.97
N PRO A 19 0.97 3.85 30.11
CA PRO A 19 0.93 5.23 29.64
C PRO A 19 -0.33 5.53 28.83
N CYS A 20 -0.96 6.70 29.05
CA CYS A 20 -2.06 7.17 28.21
C CYS A 20 -1.58 7.29 26.74
N GLY A 21 -2.15 6.45 25.89
CA GLY A 21 -1.82 6.29 24.47
C GLY A 21 -2.25 4.91 23.97
N GLU A 22 -2.23 3.92 24.88
CA GLU A 22 -2.59 2.51 24.64
C GLU A 22 -4.00 2.16 25.15
N ARG A 23 -4.97 3.08 25.03
CA ARG A 23 -6.36 2.88 25.49
C ARG A 23 -7.15 1.92 24.57
N ARG A 24 -6.64 0.70 24.33
CA ARG A 24 -7.40 -0.33 23.60
C ARG A 24 -7.50 -1.68 24.29
N ASP A 25 -6.51 -2.17 25.04
CA ASP A 25 -6.58 -3.54 25.56
C ASP A 25 -5.96 -3.71 26.97
N CYS A 26 -6.76 -3.44 28.02
CA CYS A 26 -6.59 -4.16 29.29
C CYS A 26 -7.43 -5.44 29.19
N LYS A 27 -6.79 -6.58 28.91
CA LYS A 27 -7.43 -7.91 28.95
C LYS A 27 -6.88 -8.69 30.13
N ASP A 28 -7.75 -9.25 30.97
CA ASP A 28 -7.40 -10.01 32.17
C ASP A 28 -6.49 -9.25 33.17
N GLY A 29 -6.65 -7.93 33.23
CA GLY A 29 -5.92 -7.08 34.16
C GLY A 29 -4.45 -6.86 33.82
N ARG A 30 -4.00 -7.08 32.57
CA ARG A 30 -2.62 -6.81 32.13
C ARG A 30 -2.59 -5.85 30.93
N CYS A 31 -1.64 -4.93 30.93
CA CYS A 31 -1.36 -4.07 29.77
C CYS A 31 -0.88 -4.96 28.61
N ALA A 32 -1.48 -4.83 27.43
CA ALA A 32 -0.95 -5.45 26.22
C ALA A 32 0.51 -4.99 26.01
N SER A 33 1.42 -5.88 25.60
CA SER A 33 2.80 -5.46 25.34
C SER A 33 2.83 -4.45 24.18
N ALA A 34 3.43 -3.28 24.38
CA ALA A 34 3.66 -2.27 23.35
C ALA A 34 4.26 -2.84 22.04
N ALA A 35 5.06 -3.92 22.14
CA ALA A 35 5.64 -4.62 21.00
C ALA A 35 4.61 -5.16 19.98
N GLY A 36 3.41 -5.54 20.44
CA GLY A 36 2.34 -6.04 19.56
C GLY A 36 1.65 -4.94 18.75
N TRP A 37 1.74 -3.69 19.21
CA TRP A 37 1.10 -2.51 18.60
C TRP A 37 2.08 -1.68 17.76
N ARG A 38 3.20 -2.27 17.36
CA ARG A 38 4.12 -1.67 16.40
C ARG A 38 3.51 -1.72 14.99
N ILE A 39 3.55 -0.61 14.26
CA ILE A 39 3.08 -0.54 12.87
C ILE A 39 4.07 -1.26 11.95
N GLU A 40 3.66 -2.35 11.32
CA GLU A 40 4.50 -3.08 10.37
C GLU A 40 4.26 -2.64 8.92
N GLU A 41 3.13 -2.00 8.64
CA GLU A 41 2.77 -1.50 7.31
C GLU A 41 1.74 -0.37 7.41
N LEU A 42 1.85 0.62 6.54
CA LEU A 42 0.90 1.72 6.41
C LEU A 42 0.48 1.86 4.95
N ALA A 43 -0.82 1.72 4.68
CA ALA A 43 -1.43 1.86 3.36
C ALA A 43 -2.33 3.10 3.32
N LEU A 44 -2.19 3.94 2.30
CA LEU A 44 -2.98 5.15 2.12
C LEU A 44 -3.93 5.01 0.94
N GLY A 45 -5.22 5.15 1.20
CA GLY A 45 -6.26 5.19 0.19
C GLY A 45 -6.53 6.61 -0.28
N GLY A 46 -5.92 6.98 -1.41
CA GLY A 46 -6.08 8.31 -2.00
C GLY A 46 -5.70 9.43 -1.04
N ALA A 47 -6.66 10.32 -0.76
CA ALA A 47 -6.51 11.47 0.15
C ALA A 47 -7.25 11.30 1.48
N VAL A 48 -7.95 10.17 1.67
CA VAL A 48 -9.05 10.10 2.64
C VAL A 48 -8.95 8.94 3.60
N THR A 49 -8.19 7.89 3.31
CA THR A 49 -8.07 6.70 4.18
C THR A 49 -6.62 6.38 4.50
N ALA A 50 -6.35 5.96 5.73
CA ALA A 50 -5.11 5.29 6.12
C ALA A 50 -5.46 3.99 6.86
N CYS A 51 -4.76 2.91 6.54
CA CYS A 51 -4.86 1.64 7.24
C CYS A 51 -3.47 1.19 7.69
N ALA A 52 -3.33 0.89 8.98
CA ALA A 52 -2.11 0.36 9.57
C ALA A 52 -2.28 -1.12 9.90
N ARG A 53 -1.28 -1.93 9.55
CA ARG A 53 -1.15 -3.30 10.01
C ARG A 53 -0.16 -3.34 11.16
N TYR A 54 -0.54 -3.98 12.26
CA TYR A 54 0.27 -4.07 13.46
C TYR A 54 0.98 -5.42 13.57
N ALA A 55 2.03 -5.49 14.38
CA ALA A 55 2.82 -6.71 14.63
C ALA A 55 1.99 -7.85 15.23
N ASN A 56 0.91 -7.53 15.95
CA ASN A 56 -0.07 -8.50 16.47
C ASN A 56 -1.03 -9.07 15.41
N GLY A 57 -0.92 -8.64 14.15
CA GLY A 57 -1.78 -9.08 13.04
C GLY A 57 -3.06 -8.26 12.84
N LYS A 58 -3.42 -7.39 13.80
CA LYS A 58 -4.60 -6.51 13.68
C LYS A 58 -4.40 -5.45 12.60
N VAL A 59 -5.51 -4.99 12.06
CA VAL A 59 -5.57 -3.88 11.09
C VAL A 59 -6.53 -2.82 11.61
N LEU A 60 -6.05 -1.59 11.74
CA LEU A 60 -6.90 -0.43 12.04
C LEU A 60 -6.87 0.53 10.85
N CYS A 61 -8.03 1.08 10.51
CA CYS A 61 -8.16 2.10 9.48
C CYS A 61 -8.77 3.38 10.05
N ALA A 62 -8.44 4.54 9.49
CA ALA A 62 -9.03 5.83 9.80
C ALA A 62 -9.28 6.63 8.52
N GLY A 63 -10.33 7.45 8.47
CA GLY A 63 -10.60 8.31 7.32
C GLY A 63 -12.02 8.87 7.19
N THR A 64 -12.25 9.66 6.13
CA THR A 64 -13.53 10.38 5.85
C THR A 64 -14.30 9.88 4.62
N GLU A 65 -15.63 9.95 4.66
CA GLU A 65 -16.61 9.53 3.63
C GLU A 65 -16.31 9.79 2.14
N PRO A 66 -16.79 8.92 1.22
CA PRO A 66 -17.42 7.62 1.47
C PRO A 66 -16.33 6.57 1.70
N ASN A 67 -15.92 6.40 2.96
CA ASN A 67 -14.82 5.52 3.32
C ASN A 67 -15.36 4.23 3.88
N TYR A 68 -14.95 3.17 3.23
CA TYR A 68 -15.29 1.82 3.62
C TYR A 68 -14.15 1.30 4.48
N LEU A 69 -14.22 1.58 5.77
CA LEU A 69 -13.21 1.17 6.75
C LEU A 69 -13.27 -0.34 7.09
N GLY A 70 -14.09 -1.12 6.37
CA GLY A 70 -14.15 -2.58 6.50
C GLY A 70 -14.86 -3.06 7.78
N ARG A 71 -15.96 -2.40 8.19
CA ARG A 71 -16.66 -2.63 9.47
C ARG A 71 -18.10 -3.12 9.35
N GLY A 72 -18.65 -3.15 8.14
CA GLY A 72 -20.02 -3.61 7.90
C GLY A 72 -21.11 -2.58 8.20
N GLU A 73 -20.75 -1.34 8.53
CA GLU A 73 -21.72 -0.27 8.73
C GLU A 73 -22.36 0.17 7.40
N LYS A 74 -23.69 0.35 7.42
CA LYS A 74 -24.48 0.86 6.29
C LYS A 74 -25.41 1.99 6.79
N PRO A 75 -25.33 3.23 6.26
CA PRO A 75 -24.34 3.70 5.28
C PRO A 75 -22.92 3.73 5.87
N ALA A 76 -21.90 3.72 5.01
CA ALA A 76 -20.52 3.91 5.43
C ALA A 76 -20.37 5.29 6.08
N LYS A 77 -19.75 5.34 7.26
CA LYS A 77 -19.54 6.58 8.01
C LYS A 77 -18.06 6.92 8.08
N SER A 78 -17.78 8.21 8.09
CA SER A 78 -16.46 8.73 8.42
C SER A 78 -16.08 8.34 9.84
N SER A 79 -14.81 8.01 10.05
CA SER A 79 -14.25 7.89 11.39
C SER A 79 -12.85 8.47 11.44
N LEU A 80 -12.70 9.52 12.24
CA LEU A 80 -11.40 10.16 12.51
C LEU A 80 -10.67 9.50 13.67
N VAL A 81 -11.25 8.43 14.23
CA VAL A 81 -10.61 7.59 15.25
C VAL A 81 -10.26 6.26 14.59
N PRO A 82 -9.06 5.73 14.80
CA PRO A 82 -8.67 4.49 14.14
C PRO A 82 -9.52 3.33 14.61
N ASP A 83 -9.76 2.45 13.68
CA ASP A 83 -10.92 1.61 13.76
C ASP A 83 -10.56 0.21 13.27
N GLU A 84 -10.63 -0.78 14.17
CA GLU A 84 -10.32 -2.18 13.83
C GLU A 84 -11.21 -2.68 12.69
N VAL A 85 -10.58 -3.31 11.70
CA VAL A 85 -11.24 -3.93 10.54
C VAL A 85 -11.72 -5.31 10.96
N VAL A 86 -12.98 -5.64 10.67
CA VAL A 86 -13.56 -6.90 11.13
C VAL A 86 -13.03 -8.09 10.31
N ALA A 87 -12.88 -9.24 10.96
CA ALA A 87 -12.53 -10.52 10.32
C ALA A 87 -11.19 -10.50 9.53
N LEU A 88 -10.18 -9.78 10.04
CA LEU A 88 -8.80 -9.79 9.54
C LEU A 88 -7.82 -10.12 10.67
N ASP A 89 -7.69 -11.39 11.01
CA ASP A 89 -6.84 -11.84 12.13
C ASP A 89 -5.43 -12.28 11.71
N ASP A 90 -5.15 -12.35 10.40
CA ASP A 90 -3.89 -12.86 9.84
C ASP A 90 -3.37 -12.09 8.61
N ALA A 91 -3.74 -10.82 8.49
CA ALA A 91 -3.22 -9.96 7.44
C ALA A 91 -1.69 -9.87 7.55
N ARG A 92 -0.98 -10.05 6.43
CA ARG A 92 0.48 -9.87 6.35
C ARG A 92 0.90 -8.80 5.34
N ARG A 93 0.02 -8.41 4.42
CA ARG A 93 0.20 -7.26 3.54
C ARG A 93 -1.11 -6.48 3.40
N LEU A 94 -1.00 -5.16 3.36
CA LEU A 94 -2.09 -4.24 3.06
C LEU A 94 -1.75 -3.40 1.83
N VAL A 95 -2.71 -3.24 0.93
CA VAL A 95 -2.62 -2.31 -0.19
C VAL A 95 -3.91 -1.52 -0.28
N ALA A 96 -3.80 -0.23 -0.52
CA ALA A 96 -4.93 0.66 -0.67
C ALA A 96 -4.94 1.21 -2.09
N GLY A 97 -6.09 1.10 -2.74
CA GLY A 97 -6.44 1.92 -3.89
C GLY A 97 -7.07 3.23 -3.44
N THR A 98 -7.65 4.01 -4.36
CA THR A 98 -8.22 5.32 -3.99
C THR A 98 -9.36 5.20 -2.97
N LEU A 99 -10.22 4.19 -3.10
CA LEU A 99 -11.43 4.02 -2.28
C LEU A 99 -11.69 2.56 -1.85
N HIS A 100 -10.72 1.68 -2.07
CA HIS A 100 -10.78 0.28 -1.68
C HIS A 100 -9.46 -0.14 -1.06
N THR A 101 -9.52 -1.13 -0.18
CA THR A 101 -8.34 -1.72 0.45
C THR A 101 -8.39 -3.22 0.26
N CYS A 102 -7.24 -3.83 0.08
CA CYS A 102 -7.08 -5.27 0.02
C CYS A 102 -6.02 -5.72 1.01
N ALA A 103 -6.26 -6.87 1.62
CA ALA A 103 -5.34 -7.56 2.51
C ALA A 103 -4.94 -8.91 1.93
N LEU A 104 -3.66 -9.23 2.03
CA LEU A 104 -3.14 -10.57 1.80
C LEU A 104 -2.94 -11.25 3.15
N SER A 105 -3.61 -12.37 3.34
CA SER A 105 -3.54 -13.20 4.54
C SER A 105 -2.26 -14.06 4.58
N GLY A 106 -1.84 -14.48 5.77
CA GLY A 106 -0.86 -15.54 5.99
C GLY A 106 -1.22 -16.88 5.32
N LYS A 107 -2.50 -17.11 5.02
CA LYS A 107 -3.00 -18.28 4.27
C LYS A 107 -2.95 -18.11 2.75
N SER A 108 -2.29 -17.07 2.25
CA SER A 108 -2.18 -16.77 0.82
C SER A 108 -3.51 -16.53 0.10
N THR A 109 -4.53 -16.09 0.84
CA THR A 109 -5.82 -15.61 0.33
C THR A 109 -5.86 -14.08 0.32
N VAL A 110 -6.69 -13.51 -0.56
CA VAL A 110 -6.90 -12.06 -0.65
C VAL A 110 -8.32 -11.74 -0.22
N SER A 111 -8.44 -10.73 0.64
CA SER A 111 -9.72 -10.10 0.97
C SER A 111 -9.68 -8.63 0.55
N CYS A 112 -10.74 -8.15 -0.09
CA CYS A 112 -10.86 -6.74 -0.47
C CYS A 112 -12.16 -6.16 0.08
N TRP A 113 -12.14 -4.87 0.36
CA TRP A 113 -13.31 -4.11 0.77
C TRP A 113 -13.24 -2.69 0.24
N GLY A 114 -14.41 -2.10 0.13
CA GLY A 114 -14.61 -0.70 -0.21
C GLY A 114 -15.38 -0.48 -1.48
N LEU A 115 -15.10 0.63 -2.16
CA LEU A 115 -15.77 0.92 -3.41
C LEU A 115 -15.35 -0.13 -4.42
N GLY A 116 -16.32 -0.72 -5.12
CA GLY A 116 -16.10 -1.68 -6.19
C GLY A 116 -16.93 -1.31 -7.42
N GLY A 117 -17.19 -0.02 -7.63
CA GLY A 117 -18.01 0.48 -8.75
C GLY A 117 -17.40 0.18 -10.12
N SER A 118 -16.07 0.01 -10.18
CA SER A 118 -15.34 -0.49 -11.36
C SER A 118 -14.95 -1.97 -11.22
N GLY A 119 -15.39 -2.65 -10.17
CA GLY A 119 -15.06 -4.04 -9.87
C GLY A 119 -13.76 -4.24 -9.09
N GLU A 120 -13.17 -3.17 -8.55
CA GLU A 120 -11.85 -3.15 -7.91
C GLU A 120 -11.75 -3.95 -6.60
N THR A 121 -12.89 -4.33 -6.02
CA THR A 121 -12.97 -5.30 -4.91
C THR A 121 -12.86 -6.76 -5.38
N GLY A 122 -13.13 -7.06 -6.65
CA GLY A 122 -12.90 -8.39 -7.23
C GLY A 122 -13.88 -9.49 -6.80
N THR A 123 -14.99 -9.14 -6.15
CA THR A 123 -15.95 -10.09 -5.55
C THR A 123 -16.94 -10.71 -6.56
N GLY A 124 -16.86 -10.30 -7.82
CA GLY A 124 -17.79 -10.69 -8.88
C GLY A 124 -18.98 -9.75 -9.05
N ALA A 125 -19.12 -8.75 -8.19
CA ALA A 125 -20.16 -7.72 -8.28
C ALA A 125 -19.54 -6.33 -8.52
N PHE A 126 -20.30 -5.46 -9.18
CA PHE A 126 -20.05 -4.02 -9.19
C PHE A 126 -20.84 -3.40 -8.04
N GLY A 127 -20.16 -2.71 -7.13
CA GLY A 127 -20.82 -2.14 -5.96
C GLY A 127 -19.88 -2.04 -4.76
N VAL A 128 -20.44 -1.75 -3.60
CA VAL A 128 -19.68 -1.53 -2.37
C VAL A 128 -19.56 -2.82 -1.57
N GLU A 129 -18.34 -3.10 -1.09
CA GLU A 129 -18.06 -4.13 -0.09
C GLU A 129 -17.75 -3.48 1.27
N PRO A 130 -18.68 -3.44 2.23
CA PRO A 130 -18.49 -2.72 3.49
C PRO A 130 -17.62 -3.46 4.51
N VAL A 131 -17.30 -4.74 4.24
CA VAL A 131 -16.42 -5.61 5.04
C VAL A 131 -15.43 -6.32 4.11
N PRO A 132 -14.30 -6.81 4.63
CA PRO A 132 -13.39 -7.67 3.88
C PRO A 132 -14.12 -8.89 3.29
N ALA A 133 -14.15 -8.97 1.97
CA ALA A 133 -14.71 -10.10 1.24
C ALA A 133 -13.58 -10.92 0.61
N VAL A 134 -13.57 -12.24 0.86
CA VAL A 134 -12.54 -13.15 0.36
C VAL A 134 -12.76 -13.43 -1.13
N LEU A 135 -11.71 -13.26 -1.94
CA LEU A 135 -11.71 -13.57 -3.37
C LEU A 135 -11.42 -15.07 -3.57
N ALA A 136 -12.45 -15.90 -3.50
CA ALA A 136 -12.32 -17.37 -3.52
C ALA A 136 -11.60 -17.93 -4.76
N SER A 137 -11.64 -17.24 -5.90
CA SER A 137 -10.94 -17.65 -7.13
C SER A 137 -9.43 -17.41 -7.10
N LEU A 138 -8.93 -16.70 -6.07
CA LEU A 138 -7.56 -16.22 -5.97
C LEU A 138 -6.86 -16.86 -4.75
N VAL A 139 -6.16 -17.97 -5.03
CA VAL A 139 -5.40 -18.76 -4.05
C VAL A 139 -3.90 -18.71 -4.34
N ASP A 140 -3.10 -19.13 -3.36
CA ASP A 140 -1.63 -19.17 -3.43
C ASP A 140 -0.99 -17.81 -3.75
N VAL A 141 -1.57 -16.72 -3.27
CA VAL A 141 -1.06 -15.38 -3.53
C VAL A 141 0.19 -15.10 -2.71
N THR A 142 1.21 -14.55 -3.37
CA THR A 142 2.49 -14.18 -2.77
C THR A 142 2.67 -12.66 -2.66
N ALA A 143 2.12 -11.89 -3.61
CA ALA A 143 2.18 -10.43 -3.63
C ALA A 143 0.87 -9.83 -4.15
N ILE A 144 0.53 -8.62 -3.70
CA ILE A 144 -0.60 -7.83 -4.16
C ILE A 144 -0.18 -6.36 -4.32
N ALA A 145 -0.80 -5.66 -5.25
CA ALA A 145 -0.66 -4.21 -5.42
C ALA A 145 -1.99 -3.57 -5.83
N SER A 146 -2.25 -2.39 -5.29
CA SER A 146 -3.38 -1.53 -5.61
C SER A 146 -2.92 -0.07 -5.49
N ARG A 147 -3.54 0.83 -6.25
CA ARG A 147 -3.25 2.27 -6.14
C ARG A 147 -4.42 3.16 -6.57
N SER A 148 -4.91 3.01 -7.78
CA SER A 148 -6.10 3.72 -8.25
C SER A 148 -7.34 2.84 -8.08
N SER A 149 -8.03 2.52 -9.17
CA SER A 149 -9.24 1.69 -9.19
C SER A 149 -9.01 0.31 -9.81
N HIS A 150 -7.79 -0.22 -9.74
CA HIS A 150 -7.51 -1.61 -10.10
C HIS A 150 -6.52 -2.25 -9.16
N THR A 151 -6.54 -3.58 -9.13
CA THR A 151 -5.70 -4.38 -8.26
C THR A 151 -5.14 -5.55 -9.03
N CYS A 152 -3.90 -5.90 -8.71
CA CYS A 152 -3.22 -7.05 -9.26
C CYS A 152 -2.64 -7.90 -8.14
N ALA A 153 -2.59 -9.21 -8.37
CA ALA A 153 -2.02 -10.19 -7.47
C ALA A 153 -1.10 -11.15 -8.22
N VAL A 154 0.00 -11.52 -7.57
CA VAL A 154 0.95 -12.53 -8.05
C VAL A 154 0.70 -13.83 -7.29
N ARG A 155 0.49 -14.92 -8.03
CA ARG A 155 0.40 -16.27 -7.46
C ARG A 155 1.80 -16.87 -7.25
N LYS A 156 1.90 -17.89 -6.41
CA LYS A 156 3.12 -18.67 -6.17
C LYS A 156 3.69 -19.30 -7.45
N SER A 157 2.84 -19.59 -8.44
CA SER A 157 3.29 -20.04 -9.76
C SER A 157 4.06 -18.96 -10.54
N GLY A 158 3.86 -17.68 -10.21
CA GLY A 158 4.34 -16.53 -10.96
C GLY A 158 3.29 -15.94 -11.91
N ALA A 159 2.13 -16.60 -12.07
CA ALA A 159 1.02 -16.03 -12.82
C ALA A 159 0.46 -14.78 -12.12
N VAL A 160 0.09 -13.77 -12.90
CA VAL A 160 -0.54 -12.55 -12.39
C VAL A 160 -2.01 -12.53 -12.76
N ALA A 161 -2.85 -12.11 -11.82
CA ALA A 161 -4.25 -11.81 -12.06
C ALA A 161 -4.56 -10.37 -11.68
N CYS A 162 -5.31 -9.65 -12.51
CA CYS A 162 -5.73 -8.27 -12.27
C CYS A 162 -7.25 -8.12 -12.43
N TRP A 163 -7.83 -7.16 -11.71
CA TRP A 163 -9.25 -6.80 -11.76
C TRP A 163 -9.48 -5.33 -11.45
N GLY A 164 -10.70 -4.87 -11.65
CA GLY A 164 -11.13 -3.48 -11.49
C GLY A 164 -11.19 -2.73 -12.82
N TRP A 165 -10.79 -1.47 -12.79
CA TRP A 165 -10.84 -0.55 -13.91
C TRP A 165 -9.82 -0.88 -15.01
N ASN A 166 -10.24 -0.83 -16.29
CA ASN A 166 -9.44 -1.33 -17.41
C ASN A 166 -9.41 -0.42 -18.66
N LEU A 167 -9.77 0.86 -18.57
CA LEU A 167 -9.83 1.70 -19.78
C LEU A 167 -8.48 1.88 -20.51
N GLY A 168 -7.37 1.73 -19.79
CA GLY A 168 -6.01 1.75 -20.34
C GLY A 168 -5.46 0.37 -20.75
N GLY A 169 -6.22 -0.72 -20.54
CA GLY A 169 -5.71 -2.10 -20.70
C GLY A 169 -4.81 -2.56 -19.54
N GLN A 170 -4.86 -1.87 -18.39
CA GLN A 170 -4.01 -2.12 -17.22
C GLN A 170 -4.28 -3.47 -16.52
N LEU A 171 -5.34 -4.18 -16.89
CA LEU A 171 -5.60 -5.54 -16.42
C LEU A 171 -4.87 -6.61 -17.25
N GLY A 172 -4.40 -6.27 -18.45
CA GLY A 172 -3.61 -7.17 -19.28
C GLY A 172 -4.35 -8.42 -19.78
N ASP A 173 -5.69 -8.42 -19.73
CA ASP A 173 -6.54 -9.49 -20.26
C ASP A 173 -6.75 -9.39 -21.79
N GLY A 174 -6.13 -8.40 -22.43
CA GLY A 174 -6.26 -8.08 -23.85
C GLY A 174 -7.55 -7.34 -24.20
N THR A 175 -8.26 -6.81 -23.21
CA THR A 175 -9.45 -5.97 -23.39
C THR A 175 -9.25 -4.59 -22.76
N ARG A 176 -10.26 -3.72 -22.87
CA ARG A 176 -10.36 -2.44 -22.15
C ARG A 176 -11.63 -2.36 -21.30
N THR A 177 -12.14 -3.52 -20.89
CA THR A 177 -13.39 -3.65 -20.15
C THR A 177 -13.08 -3.90 -18.68
N ASN A 178 -13.75 -3.16 -17.79
CA ASN A 178 -13.64 -3.35 -16.35
C ASN A 178 -14.01 -4.79 -15.95
N ARG A 179 -13.37 -5.32 -14.91
CA ARG A 179 -13.58 -6.68 -14.43
C ARG A 179 -13.87 -6.69 -12.95
N ALA A 180 -15.04 -7.20 -12.57
CA ALA A 180 -15.38 -7.45 -11.17
C ALA A 180 -14.78 -8.76 -10.63
N THR A 181 -14.05 -9.53 -11.45
CA THR A 181 -13.36 -10.75 -11.03
C THR A 181 -11.89 -10.73 -11.47
N PRO A 182 -10.97 -11.33 -10.68
CA PRO A 182 -9.58 -11.51 -11.09
C PRO A 182 -9.46 -12.29 -12.40
N LEU A 183 -8.84 -11.69 -13.41
CA LEU A 183 -8.51 -12.35 -14.67
C LEU A 183 -7.00 -12.43 -14.89
N PRO A 184 -6.50 -13.49 -15.54
CA PRO A 184 -5.08 -13.65 -15.79
C PRO A 184 -4.54 -12.59 -16.75
N VAL A 185 -3.36 -12.05 -16.45
CA VAL A 185 -2.57 -11.21 -17.34
C VAL A 185 -1.93 -12.08 -18.42
N LYS A 186 -2.14 -11.75 -19.68
CA LYS A 186 -1.56 -12.50 -20.82
C LYS A 186 -0.04 -12.29 -20.90
N GLY A 187 0.70 -13.39 -21.03
CA GLY A 187 2.15 -13.37 -21.23
C GLY A 187 3.00 -13.17 -19.97
N VAL A 188 2.40 -13.28 -18.77
CA VAL A 188 3.05 -12.98 -17.49
C VAL A 188 2.85 -14.18 -16.55
N THR A 189 3.81 -15.12 -16.56
CA THR A 189 3.70 -16.42 -15.86
C THR A 189 4.78 -16.66 -14.80
N ASP A 190 5.79 -15.80 -14.71
CA ASP A 190 6.96 -15.94 -13.85
C ASP A 190 7.20 -14.66 -13.01
N ALA A 191 6.14 -13.94 -12.62
CA ALA A 191 6.28 -12.75 -11.78
C ALA A 191 6.79 -13.11 -10.37
N LYS A 192 7.59 -12.21 -9.81
CA LYS A 192 8.01 -12.17 -8.41
C LYS A 192 7.17 -11.17 -7.62
N ASP A 193 6.95 -9.99 -8.21
CA ASP A 193 6.21 -8.88 -7.61
C ASP A 193 5.50 -8.06 -8.69
N VAL A 194 4.59 -7.18 -8.27
CA VAL A 194 3.79 -6.32 -9.16
C VAL A 194 3.63 -4.92 -8.57
N ALA A 195 3.63 -3.89 -9.40
CA ALA A 195 3.11 -2.57 -9.04
C ALA A 195 2.05 -2.11 -10.02
N VAL A 196 1.20 -1.23 -9.52
CA VAL A 196 -0.01 -0.75 -10.15
C VAL A 196 0.05 0.77 -10.20
N GLY A 197 0.02 1.34 -11.41
CA GLY A 197 -0.11 2.78 -11.64
C GLY A 197 -1.58 3.17 -11.84
N LEU A 198 -1.84 4.28 -12.54
CA LEU A 198 -3.21 4.65 -12.91
C LEU A 198 -3.66 3.87 -14.15
N PHE A 199 -2.91 3.98 -15.25
CA PHE A 199 -3.27 3.38 -16.54
C PHE A 199 -2.39 2.20 -16.95
N HIS A 200 -1.51 1.74 -16.08
CA HIS A 200 -0.58 0.65 -16.35
C HIS A 200 -0.29 -0.17 -15.11
N SER A 201 0.32 -1.33 -15.33
CA SER A 201 0.82 -2.22 -14.30
C SER A 201 2.15 -2.80 -14.77
N CYS A 202 3.03 -3.12 -13.85
CA CYS A 202 4.34 -3.69 -14.13
C CYS A 202 4.67 -4.83 -13.17
N ALA A 203 5.42 -5.82 -13.62
CA ALA A 203 5.87 -6.94 -12.81
C ALA A 203 7.40 -7.11 -12.87
N ILE A 204 8.01 -7.39 -11.72
CA ILE A 204 9.37 -7.95 -11.67
C ILE A 204 9.26 -9.42 -12.06
N ARG A 205 10.08 -9.85 -13.00
CA ARG A 205 10.17 -11.25 -13.45
C ARG A 205 11.17 -12.02 -12.58
N ARG A 206 10.94 -13.32 -12.34
CA ARG A 206 11.87 -14.18 -11.60
C ARG A 206 13.20 -14.37 -12.32
N GLY A 207 13.17 -14.35 -13.66
CA GLY A 207 14.38 -14.37 -14.49
C GLY A 207 15.15 -13.04 -14.53
N GLY A 208 14.67 -12.01 -13.83
CA GLY A 208 15.20 -10.64 -13.90
C GLY A 208 14.47 -9.77 -14.93
N GLY A 209 14.64 -8.45 -14.81
CA GLY A 209 13.96 -7.47 -15.64
C GLY A 209 12.52 -7.19 -15.22
N VAL A 210 11.90 -6.27 -15.97
CA VAL A 210 10.55 -5.78 -15.72
C VAL A 210 9.71 -5.90 -16.98
N THR A 211 8.45 -6.28 -16.82
CA THR A 211 7.44 -6.27 -17.88
C THR A 211 6.29 -5.36 -17.48
N CYS A 212 5.87 -4.47 -18.37
CA CYS A 212 4.75 -3.56 -18.14
C CYS A 212 3.63 -3.80 -19.16
N TRP A 213 2.38 -3.55 -18.77
CA TRP A 213 1.19 -3.60 -19.62
C TRP A 213 0.25 -2.43 -19.32
N GLY A 214 -0.75 -2.26 -20.19
CA GLY A 214 -1.66 -1.11 -20.20
C GLY A 214 -1.11 0.02 -21.07
N ARG A 215 -1.39 1.28 -20.72
CA ARG A 215 -0.95 2.44 -21.52
C ARG A 215 0.57 2.57 -21.61
N ALA A 216 1.30 1.98 -20.66
CA ALA A 216 2.76 1.94 -20.65
C ALA A 216 3.37 0.67 -21.28
N GLY A 217 2.57 -0.31 -21.72
CA GLY A 217 3.06 -1.59 -22.21
C GLY A 217 2.35 -2.09 -23.46
N GLY A 218 3.02 -1.87 -24.61
CA GLY A 218 2.64 -2.41 -25.90
C GLY A 218 1.27 -1.96 -26.46
N ALA A 219 0.95 -2.41 -27.66
CA ALA A 219 -0.39 -2.23 -28.23
C ALA A 219 -1.40 -3.08 -27.43
N ASN A 220 -2.56 -2.49 -27.09
CA ASN A 220 -3.72 -3.18 -26.51
C ASN A 220 -3.49 -3.88 -25.15
N GLY A 221 -2.61 -3.36 -24.30
CA GLY A 221 -2.43 -3.88 -22.94
C GLY A 221 -1.69 -5.21 -22.86
N VAL A 222 -0.88 -5.54 -23.87
CA VAL A 222 -0.01 -6.72 -23.85
C VAL A 222 1.26 -6.42 -23.06
N ALA A 223 1.62 -7.33 -22.15
CA ALA A 223 2.82 -7.20 -21.35
C ALA A 223 4.09 -7.20 -22.22
N ALA A 224 4.89 -6.14 -22.11
CA ALA A 224 6.12 -5.95 -22.87
C ALA A 224 7.33 -5.74 -21.95
N PRO A 225 8.49 -6.33 -22.27
CA PRO A 225 9.71 -6.14 -21.47
C PRO A 225 10.23 -4.71 -21.58
N VAL A 226 10.77 -4.19 -20.48
CA VAL A 226 11.42 -2.88 -20.44
C VAL A 226 12.92 -3.07 -20.65
N ALA A 227 13.43 -2.56 -21.77
CA ALA A 227 14.85 -2.66 -22.09
C ALA A 227 15.71 -1.79 -21.15
N GLY A 228 16.91 -2.27 -20.82
CA GLY A 228 17.87 -1.53 -19.99
C GLY A 228 17.61 -1.62 -18.48
N VAL A 229 16.62 -2.40 -18.04
CA VAL A 229 16.34 -2.66 -16.62
C VAL A 229 16.78 -4.09 -16.28
N GLY A 230 17.75 -4.21 -15.36
CA GLY A 230 18.33 -5.49 -14.93
C GLY A 230 17.53 -6.18 -13.83
N ALA A 231 18.23 -6.85 -12.91
CA ALA A 231 17.61 -7.40 -11.70
C ALA A 231 17.11 -6.27 -10.79
N VAL A 232 15.90 -6.40 -10.25
CA VAL A 232 15.22 -5.36 -9.47
C VAL A 232 14.79 -5.92 -8.11
N ASP A 233 14.96 -5.12 -7.06
CA ASP A 233 14.58 -5.46 -5.69
C ASP A 233 13.13 -5.09 -5.38
N GLU A 234 12.69 -3.93 -5.85
CA GLU A 234 11.38 -3.31 -5.58
C GLU A 234 10.98 -2.45 -6.77
N LEU A 235 9.68 -2.40 -7.06
CA LEU A 235 9.12 -1.56 -8.11
C LEU A 235 7.92 -0.77 -7.58
N VAL A 236 7.73 0.45 -8.04
CA VAL A 236 6.55 1.29 -7.77
C VAL A 236 6.09 1.98 -9.05
N ALA A 237 4.81 2.30 -9.14
CA ALA A 237 4.23 2.94 -10.32
C ALA A 237 3.41 4.17 -9.92
N THR A 238 3.73 5.30 -10.53
CA THR A 238 2.91 6.52 -10.48
C THR A 238 1.79 6.44 -11.52
N ASP A 239 1.08 7.52 -11.80
CA ASP A 239 0.00 7.51 -12.78
C ASP A 239 0.49 7.31 -14.21
N HIS A 240 1.76 7.68 -14.46
CA HIS A 240 2.36 7.74 -15.78
C HIS A 240 3.77 7.15 -15.87
N ASP A 241 4.48 7.00 -14.76
CA ASP A 241 5.84 6.47 -14.71
C ASP A 241 5.95 5.25 -13.80
N THR A 242 7.05 4.54 -13.94
CA THR A 242 7.46 3.42 -13.10
C THR A 242 8.87 3.66 -12.63
N CYS A 243 9.14 3.36 -11.37
CA CYS A 243 10.46 3.43 -10.78
C CYS A 243 10.82 2.07 -10.19
N VAL A 244 12.09 1.72 -10.32
CA VAL A 244 12.66 0.50 -9.74
C VAL A 244 13.81 0.85 -8.85
N ARG A 245 13.93 0.11 -7.76
CA ARG A 245 15.11 0.11 -6.90
C ARG A 245 15.97 -1.11 -7.19
N THR A 246 17.26 -0.88 -7.41
CA THR A 246 18.26 -1.93 -7.57
C THR A 246 19.44 -1.60 -6.66
N GLY A 247 19.62 -2.38 -5.60
CA GLY A 247 20.45 -2.01 -4.48
C GLY A 247 19.95 -0.71 -3.85
N GLY A 248 20.84 0.29 -3.73
CA GLY A 248 20.49 1.63 -3.26
C GLY A 248 20.15 2.64 -4.36
N THR A 249 20.19 2.24 -5.64
CA THR A 249 19.92 3.13 -6.78
C THR A 249 18.46 3.07 -7.21
N VAL A 250 17.94 4.18 -7.75
CA VAL A 250 16.57 4.26 -8.26
C VAL A 250 16.58 4.70 -9.72
N THR A 251 15.92 3.95 -10.58
CA THR A 251 15.77 4.24 -12.02
C THR A 251 14.30 4.37 -12.36
N CYS A 252 13.93 5.43 -13.07
CA CYS A 252 12.55 5.73 -13.43
C CYS A 252 12.40 5.87 -14.95
N TRP A 253 11.22 5.51 -15.46
CA TRP A 253 10.84 5.65 -16.87
C TRP A 253 9.32 5.78 -17.01
N GLY A 254 8.86 6.22 -18.18
CA GLY A 254 7.43 6.27 -18.47
C GLY A 254 7.05 7.45 -19.37
N ALA A 255 5.77 7.80 -19.39
CA ALA A 255 5.25 8.77 -20.34
C ALA A 255 5.82 10.18 -20.14
N LYS A 256 6.35 10.49 -18.94
CA LYS A 256 6.92 11.81 -18.64
C LYS A 256 8.44 11.84 -18.75
N ARG A 257 9.11 10.72 -18.45
CA ARG A 257 10.58 10.61 -18.47
C ARG A 257 11.18 9.93 -19.69
N GLY A 258 10.38 9.22 -20.47
CA GLY A 258 10.85 8.44 -21.62
C GLY A 258 11.58 7.17 -21.20
N LYS A 259 12.86 7.03 -21.62
CA LYS A 259 13.67 5.83 -21.37
C LYS A 259 14.13 5.75 -19.90
N PRO A 260 14.43 4.55 -19.38
CA PRO A 260 14.99 4.37 -18.03
C PRO A 260 16.22 5.24 -17.78
N ALA A 261 16.14 6.07 -16.74
CA ALA A 261 17.23 6.93 -16.27
C ALA A 261 17.26 6.98 -14.74
N PRO A 262 18.45 7.04 -14.11
CA PRO A 262 18.57 7.11 -12.66
C PRO A 262 18.04 8.44 -12.10
N LEU A 263 17.50 8.41 -10.89
CA LEU A 263 17.26 9.63 -10.11
C LEU A 263 18.61 10.19 -9.63
N PRO A 264 18.80 11.53 -9.66
CA PRO A 264 20.06 12.14 -9.24
C PRO A 264 20.26 12.01 -7.73
N ASP A 265 21.51 11.75 -7.31
CA ASP A 265 21.94 11.70 -5.90
C ASP A 265 21.21 10.68 -5.01
N VAL A 266 20.82 9.53 -5.57
CA VAL A 266 20.20 8.41 -4.84
C VAL A 266 21.02 7.14 -5.00
N MET A 267 21.78 6.79 -3.96
CA MET A 267 22.67 5.60 -3.94
C MET A 267 22.46 4.69 -2.72
N ASP A 268 21.55 5.08 -1.83
CA ASP A 268 21.31 4.49 -0.51
C ASP A 268 19.81 4.28 -0.23
N ALA A 269 18.99 4.15 -1.27
CA ALA A 269 17.57 3.86 -1.14
C ALA A 269 17.33 2.50 -0.46
N THR A 270 16.38 2.46 0.46
CA THR A 270 15.93 1.22 1.12
C THR A 270 14.49 0.86 0.78
N ARG A 271 13.64 1.86 0.53
CA ARG A 271 12.22 1.69 0.16
C ARG A 271 11.74 2.80 -0.76
N LEU A 272 10.73 2.47 -1.58
CA LEU A 272 10.05 3.41 -2.46
C LEU A 272 8.57 3.55 -2.08
N ALA A 273 8.01 4.73 -2.31
CA ALA A 273 6.58 4.97 -2.30
C ALA A 273 6.20 5.88 -3.48
N ALA A 274 5.04 5.63 -4.09
CA ALA A 274 4.59 6.34 -5.29
C ALA A 274 3.23 7.00 -5.09
N GLY A 275 3.16 8.30 -5.34
CA GLY A 275 1.93 9.06 -5.51
C GLY A 275 1.63 9.28 -6.99
N ASN A 276 0.75 10.26 -7.28
CA ASN A 276 0.21 10.52 -8.63
C ASN A 276 1.31 10.80 -9.65
N SER A 277 2.22 11.70 -9.30
CA SER A 277 3.33 12.13 -10.16
C SER A 277 4.67 12.08 -9.42
N GLU A 278 4.67 11.69 -8.15
CA GLU A 278 5.84 11.75 -7.28
C GLU A 278 6.27 10.37 -6.79
N VAL A 279 7.58 10.21 -6.58
CA VAL A 279 8.15 9.06 -5.87
C VAL A 279 8.97 9.56 -4.69
N CYS A 280 8.65 9.06 -3.50
CA CYS A 280 9.44 9.27 -2.30
C CYS A 280 10.37 8.08 -2.05
N VAL A 281 11.62 8.40 -1.74
CA VAL A 281 12.69 7.46 -1.47
C VAL A 281 13.06 7.54 0.00
N LEU A 282 12.86 6.45 0.73
CA LEU A 282 13.42 6.28 2.07
C LEU A 282 14.87 5.85 1.95
N ARG A 283 15.77 6.57 2.63
CA ARG A 283 17.21 6.34 2.62
C ARG A 283 17.66 5.53 3.83
N GLN A 284 18.87 4.97 3.77
CA GLN A 284 19.46 4.21 4.89
C GLN A 284 19.54 5.02 6.20
N ALA A 285 19.76 6.32 6.11
CA ALA A 285 19.83 7.22 7.26
C ALA A 285 18.47 7.48 7.93
N GLY A 286 17.35 7.05 7.33
CA GLY A 286 15.99 7.35 7.79
C GLY A 286 15.38 8.61 7.17
N THR A 287 16.14 9.38 6.40
CA THR A 287 15.59 10.55 5.69
C THR A 287 14.76 10.13 4.47
N VAL A 288 13.83 11.00 4.07
CA VAL A 288 12.95 10.77 2.92
C VAL A 288 13.10 11.93 1.94
N THR A 289 13.48 11.62 0.71
CA THR A 289 13.52 12.59 -0.39
C THR A 289 12.44 12.23 -1.41
N CYS A 290 11.58 13.19 -1.75
CA CYS A 290 10.53 13.03 -2.74
C CYS A 290 10.90 13.75 -4.05
N PHE A 291 10.63 13.08 -5.16
CA PHE A 291 10.93 13.54 -6.51
C PHE A 291 9.64 13.65 -7.31
N ASP A 292 9.37 14.84 -7.84
CA ASP A 292 8.34 15.06 -8.85
C ASP A 292 8.91 14.61 -10.20
N LEU A 293 8.25 13.63 -10.81
CA LEU A 293 8.72 13.02 -12.07
C LEU A 293 8.28 13.80 -13.31
N VAL A 294 7.44 14.83 -13.17
CA VAL A 294 6.98 15.71 -14.24
C VAL A 294 7.86 16.95 -14.32
N ASP A 295 8.11 17.58 -13.17
CA ASP A 295 8.82 18.86 -13.08
C ASP A 295 10.32 18.71 -12.74
N ASP A 296 10.79 17.48 -12.50
CA ASP A 296 12.16 17.17 -12.04
C ASP A 296 12.57 17.93 -10.77
N LYS A 297 11.59 18.29 -9.94
CA LYS A 297 11.81 18.91 -8.63
C LYS A 297 12.04 17.83 -7.58
N ARG A 298 12.85 18.17 -6.58
CA ARG A 298 13.03 17.34 -5.38
C ARG A 298 12.79 18.14 -4.12
N ARG A 299 12.26 17.47 -3.10
CA ARG A 299 12.12 18.01 -1.74
C ARG A 299 12.50 16.97 -0.70
N GLU A 300 13.17 17.43 0.35
CA GLU A 300 13.39 16.63 1.55
C GLU A 300 12.12 16.71 2.41
N LEU A 301 11.63 15.58 2.90
CA LEU A 301 10.53 15.56 3.85
C LEU A 301 11.06 16.02 5.22
N THR A 302 10.36 16.98 5.82
CA THR A 302 10.74 17.55 7.12
C THR A 302 9.58 17.55 8.10
N LEU A 303 9.88 17.39 9.39
CA LEU A 303 8.95 17.61 10.49
C LEU A 303 9.51 18.72 11.38
N ALA A 304 8.70 19.77 11.62
CA ALA A 304 9.13 20.98 12.35
C ALA A 304 10.46 21.58 11.83
N GLY A 305 10.66 21.59 10.51
CA GLY A 305 11.84 22.17 9.85
C GLY A 305 13.11 21.33 9.90
N ARG A 306 13.04 20.09 10.41
CA ARG A 306 14.18 19.15 10.44
C ARG A 306 13.91 17.94 9.55
N PRO A 307 14.94 17.33 8.92
CA PRO A 307 14.80 16.07 8.21
C PRO A 307 14.13 15.01 9.09
N VAL A 308 13.23 14.22 8.50
CA VAL A 308 12.54 13.14 9.20
C VAL A 308 13.49 11.97 9.52
N ASP A 309 13.15 11.20 10.54
CA ASP A 309 13.79 9.91 10.84
C ASP A 309 12.74 8.79 10.75
N ALA A 310 12.52 8.32 9.53
CA ALA A 310 11.48 7.38 9.16
C ALA A 310 11.98 5.93 9.11
N ARG A 311 11.11 5.00 9.50
CA ARG A 311 11.29 3.55 9.31
C ARG A 311 10.48 3.02 8.12
N LEU A 312 9.32 3.62 7.86
CA LEU A 312 8.45 3.29 6.74
C LEU A 312 8.07 4.57 6.01
N VAL A 313 7.90 4.50 4.69
CA VAL A 313 7.33 5.56 3.87
C VAL A 313 6.21 4.99 3.03
N THR A 314 5.16 5.77 2.83
CA THR A 314 4.03 5.45 1.96
C THR A 314 3.49 6.74 1.32
N MET A 315 2.73 6.61 0.25
CA MET A 315 2.15 7.75 -0.44
C MET A 315 0.70 7.46 -0.79
N GLY A 316 -0.14 8.47 -0.58
CA GLY A 316 -1.49 8.53 -1.12
C GLY A 316 -1.45 9.14 -2.52
N SER A 317 -2.48 9.90 -2.88
CA SER A 317 -2.51 10.65 -4.15
C SER A 317 -1.37 11.66 -4.24
N ASP A 318 -1.38 12.68 -3.36
CA ASP A 318 -0.43 13.81 -3.42
C ASP A 318 0.34 14.02 -2.10
N TRP A 319 0.15 13.13 -1.12
CA TRP A 319 0.76 13.26 0.20
C TRP A 319 1.64 12.07 0.53
N ALA A 320 2.83 12.38 1.03
CA ALA A 320 3.73 11.41 1.63
C ALA A 320 3.47 11.32 3.13
N CYS A 321 3.28 10.10 3.61
CA CYS A 321 3.27 9.79 5.03
C CYS A 321 4.42 8.84 5.36
N PHE A 322 4.81 8.84 6.62
CA PHE A 322 5.83 7.94 7.12
C PHE A 322 5.49 7.48 8.53
N VAL A 323 6.09 6.36 8.92
CA VAL A 323 6.14 5.95 10.33
C VAL A 323 7.54 6.31 10.84
N GLY A 324 7.62 7.16 11.85
CA GLY A 324 8.87 7.57 12.46
C GLY A 324 9.49 6.46 13.31
N LYS A 325 10.76 6.63 13.72
CA LYS A 325 11.35 5.75 14.75
C LYS A 325 10.70 5.90 16.14
N ASP A 326 9.89 6.95 16.32
CA ASP A 326 8.99 7.13 17.45
C ASP A 326 7.73 6.24 17.36
N GLU A 327 7.61 5.42 16.31
CA GLU A 327 6.50 4.50 16.03
C GLU A 327 5.15 5.23 15.85
N ARG A 328 5.19 6.51 15.44
CA ARG A 328 4.00 7.31 15.12
C ARG A 328 3.88 7.55 13.62
N VAL A 329 2.64 7.69 13.17
CA VAL A 329 2.32 8.08 11.80
C VAL A 329 2.44 9.60 11.65
N HIS A 330 3.14 10.03 10.61
CA HIS A 330 3.34 11.44 10.26
C HIS A 330 3.02 11.67 8.78
N CYS A 331 2.14 12.60 8.48
CA CYS A 331 1.73 13.05 7.14
C CYS A 331 1.78 14.59 7.06
N PRO A 332 2.97 15.19 6.96
CA PRO A 332 3.13 16.64 6.97
C PRO A 332 2.25 17.33 5.91
N GLY A 333 1.41 18.27 6.33
CA GLY A 333 0.51 19.01 5.45
C GLY A 333 -0.74 18.27 4.99
N HIS A 334 -0.98 17.04 5.46
CA HIS A 334 -2.21 16.30 5.15
C HIS A 334 -3.40 16.84 5.96
N PRO A 335 -4.59 17.05 5.36
CA PRO A 335 -5.77 17.55 6.08
C PRO A 335 -6.22 16.65 7.24
N LEU A 336 -6.02 15.34 7.11
CA LEU A 336 -6.36 14.33 8.12
C LEU A 336 -5.17 13.92 9.01
N GLN A 337 -4.12 14.75 9.10
CA GLN A 337 -2.93 14.43 9.89
C GLN A 337 -3.26 13.97 11.31
N SER A 338 -4.09 14.73 12.02
CA SER A 338 -4.48 14.41 13.40
C SER A 338 -5.32 13.13 13.54
N ALA A 339 -6.00 12.69 12.47
CA ALA A 339 -6.70 11.40 12.47
C ALA A 339 -5.71 10.25 12.24
N PHE A 340 -4.74 10.45 11.35
CA PHE A 340 -3.74 9.43 11.04
C PHE A 340 -2.70 9.27 12.15
N GLU A 341 -2.36 10.33 12.87
CA GLU A 341 -1.49 10.30 14.07
C GLU A 341 -2.07 9.45 15.22
N GLN A 342 -3.36 9.13 15.19
CA GLN A 342 -3.98 8.27 16.20
C GLN A 342 -3.75 6.77 15.95
N LEU A 343 -3.34 6.38 14.74
CA LEU A 343 -2.92 5.01 14.40
C LEU A 343 -1.58 4.68 15.08
#